data_AF-A0A932V561-F1
#
_entry.id   AF-A0A932V561-F1
#
_cell.length_a   1.000
_cell.length_b   1.000
_cell.length_c   1.000
_cell.angle_alpha   90.00
_cell.angle_beta   90.00
_cell.angle_gamma   90.00
#
_symmetry.space_group_name_H-M   'P 1'
#
loop_
_entity.id
_entity.type
_entity.pdbx_description
1 polymer ?
#
loop_
_entity_poly.entity_id
_entity_poly.type
_entity_poly.pdbx_seq_one_letter_code
_entity_poly.pdbx_strand_id
1 'polypeptide(L)'
;MFTVQYFDEQGNMTIRGGGSRAWRCNNPGNLHASPYSTSRDRRAIGKAGDDKDEYAVYPDYETGHEALVVMLKGSKYSPKTLREAMIYYDKSNPNYINIIVSKTGFDPERKVKSLNDKEFEKFWRAIEETEKWEEGKEDFIPKYYISCVRMKRGVICEYCIQQNGKDVWLSKQEAIALAQQWRIHAILVHCANGTMYLRPEYHGKRFREMVC
;
A
#
# COMPACT_ATOMS: atom_id res chain seq x y z
N MET A 1 13.61 -6.41 3.60
CA MET A 1 12.41 -6.89 2.88
C MET A 1 11.21 -6.58 3.76
N PHE A 2 10.17 -5.95 3.21
CA PHE A 2 9.00 -5.49 3.97
C PHE A 2 7.73 -6.25 3.57
N THR A 3 6.71 -6.23 4.43
CA THR A 3 5.33 -6.66 4.14
C THR A 3 4.45 -5.44 3.88
N VAL A 4 3.33 -5.62 3.17
CA VAL A 4 2.30 -4.58 2.99
C VAL A 4 1.00 -5.06 3.61
N GLN A 5 0.34 -4.18 4.37
CA GLN A 5 -0.95 -4.44 4.98
C GLN A 5 -2.01 -3.63 4.25
N TYR A 6 -3.02 -4.31 3.71
CA TYR A 6 -4.20 -3.73 3.09
C TYR A 6 -5.37 -3.85 4.05
N PHE A 7 -6.22 -2.82 4.09
CA PHE A 7 -7.44 -2.81 4.86
C PHE A 7 -8.62 -2.57 3.91
N ASP A 8 -9.61 -3.44 3.96
CA ASP A 8 -10.86 -3.25 3.21
C ASP A 8 -11.85 -2.35 3.96
N GLU A 9 -12.97 -2.03 3.32
CA GLU A 9 -14.01 -1.16 3.91
C GLU A 9 -14.70 -1.78 5.14
N GLN A 10 -14.59 -3.09 5.33
CA GLN A 10 -15.11 -3.81 6.50
C GLN A 10 -14.07 -3.91 7.62
N GLY A 11 -12.81 -3.53 7.34
CA GLY A 11 -11.68 -3.58 8.25
C GLY A 11 -10.87 -4.86 8.17
N ASN A 12 -11.23 -5.81 7.32
CA ASN A 12 -10.40 -7.00 7.20
C ASN A 12 -9.02 -6.60 6.69
N MET A 13 -8.01 -7.29 7.20
CA MET A 13 -6.63 -7.02 6.89
C MET A 13 -6.06 -8.13 6.02
N THR A 14 -5.49 -7.75 4.89
CA THR A 14 -4.70 -8.63 4.03
C THR A 14 -3.23 -8.26 4.16
N ILE A 15 -2.39 -9.21 4.55
CA ILE A 15 -0.93 -9.02 4.63
C ILE A 15 -0.27 -9.71 3.44
N ARG A 16 0.44 -8.94 2.62
CA ARG A 16 1.30 -9.47 1.55
C ARG A 16 2.76 -9.49 1.98
N GLY A 17 3.38 -10.66 1.93
CA GLY A 17 4.79 -10.91 2.25
C GLY A 17 5.43 -11.86 1.24
N GLY A 18 6.76 -11.96 1.23
CA GLY A 18 7.45 -12.70 0.15
C GLY A 18 7.28 -12.01 -1.21
N GLY A 19 7.47 -12.74 -2.30
CA GLY A 19 7.24 -12.26 -3.67
C GLY A 19 8.04 -11.00 -4.06
N SER A 20 7.64 -10.39 -5.18
CA SER A 20 8.22 -9.12 -5.63
C SER A 20 7.60 -7.94 -4.91
N ARG A 21 8.34 -6.83 -4.87
CA ARG A 21 7.84 -5.55 -4.33
C ARG A 21 6.65 -5.04 -5.14
N ALA A 22 6.70 -5.20 -6.46
CA ALA A 22 5.63 -4.76 -7.35
C ALA A 22 4.29 -5.43 -6.99
N TRP A 23 4.30 -6.75 -6.74
CA TRP A 23 3.12 -7.48 -6.30
C TRP A 23 2.64 -7.03 -4.91
N ARG A 24 3.57 -6.90 -3.94
CA ARG A 24 3.21 -6.50 -2.57
C ARG A 24 2.58 -5.11 -2.50
N CYS A 25 2.97 -4.20 -3.38
CA CYS A 25 2.49 -2.82 -3.39
C CYS A 25 1.40 -2.54 -4.44
N ASN A 26 0.98 -3.55 -5.22
CA ASN A 26 0.20 -3.36 -6.45
C ASN A 26 0.79 -2.28 -7.38
N ASN A 27 2.12 -2.25 -7.48
CA ASN A 27 2.86 -1.20 -8.14
C ASN A 27 3.77 -1.83 -9.21
N PRO A 28 3.25 -2.17 -10.39
CA PRO A 28 4.01 -2.88 -11.42
C PRO A 28 5.22 -2.10 -11.94
N GLY A 29 5.23 -0.77 -11.78
CA GLY A 29 6.41 0.06 -12.05
C GLY A 29 7.38 0.19 -10.88
N ASN A 30 7.08 -0.29 -9.68
CA ASN A 30 7.85 0.06 -8.47
C ASN A 30 8.07 1.59 -8.34
N LEU A 31 7.04 2.39 -8.63
CA LEU A 31 7.11 3.84 -8.50
C LEU A 31 7.40 4.22 -7.04
N HIS A 32 8.50 4.95 -6.83
CA HIS A 32 8.82 5.55 -5.54
C HIS A 32 7.69 6.47 -5.06
N ALA A 33 7.47 6.53 -3.75
CA ALA A 33 6.55 7.47 -3.15
C ALA A 33 7.03 8.90 -3.40
N SER A 34 6.19 9.70 -4.04
CA SER A 34 6.49 11.08 -4.42
C SER A 34 5.20 11.88 -4.53
N PRO A 35 5.25 13.23 -4.56
CA PRO A 35 4.06 14.04 -4.80
C PRO A 35 3.29 13.67 -6.07
N TYR A 36 3.97 13.07 -7.07
CA TYR A 36 3.32 12.55 -8.27
C TYR A 36 2.59 11.23 -8.01
N SER A 37 3.32 10.20 -7.54
CA SER A 37 2.78 8.84 -7.43
C SER A 37 1.72 8.71 -6.33
N THR A 38 1.78 9.57 -5.31
CA THR A 38 0.78 9.64 -4.24
C THR A 38 -0.20 10.81 -4.38
N SER A 39 -0.30 11.41 -5.57
CA SER A 39 -1.33 12.43 -5.81
C SER A 39 -2.73 11.81 -5.80
N ARG A 40 -3.76 12.62 -5.52
CA ARG A 40 -5.16 12.17 -5.56
C ARG A 40 -5.53 11.56 -6.91
N ASP A 41 -5.03 12.13 -8.00
CA ASP A 41 -5.31 11.67 -9.37
C ASP A 41 -4.66 10.32 -9.69
N ARG A 42 -3.63 9.91 -8.94
CA ARG A 42 -2.97 8.61 -9.10
C ARG A 42 -3.53 7.53 -8.18
N ARG A 43 -4.42 7.89 -7.26
CA ARG A 43 -5.21 6.93 -6.44
C ARG A 43 -4.36 5.95 -5.61
N ALA A 44 -3.14 6.35 -5.22
CA ALA A 44 -2.39 5.58 -4.23
C ALA A 44 -3.13 5.60 -2.88
N ILE A 45 -3.16 4.46 -2.21
CA ILE A 45 -3.83 4.26 -0.92
C ILE A 45 -2.84 4.25 0.25
N GLY A 46 -1.53 4.28 -0.04
CA GLY A 46 -0.52 4.29 0.99
C GLY A 46 0.90 4.33 0.45
N LYS A 47 1.84 4.06 1.35
CA LYS A 47 3.26 3.92 1.07
C LYS A 47 3.81 2.73 1.85
N ALA A 48 4.85 2.09 1.31
CA ALA A 48 5.55 1.02 1.99
C ALA A 48 7.05 1.06 1.66
N GLY A 49 7.88 0.73 2.64
CA GLY A 49 9.34 0.81 2.55
C GLY A 49 9.92 1.57 3.75
N ASP A 50 11.22 1.81 3.69
CA ASP A 50 11.95 2.54 4.72
C ASP A 50 12.26 3.94 4.18
N ASP A 51 12.09 5.01 4.99
CA ASP A 51 12.28 6.45 4.69
C ASP A 51 12.70 6.85 3.26
N LYS A 52 13.91 6.46 2.84
CA LYS A 52 14.55 6.88 1.58
C LYS A 52 14.10 6.07 0.35
N ASP A 53 13.55 4.88 0.58
CA ASP A 53 13.11 3.89 -0.39
C ASP A 53 11.64 3.53 -0.15
N GLU A 54 10.81 4.53 0.16
CA GLU A 54 9.35 4.38 0.17
C GLU A 54 8.82 4.24 -1.27
N TYR A 55 7.85 3.35 -1.45
CA TYR A 55 7.14 3.09 -2.70
C TYR A 55 5.65 3.39 -2.53
N ALA A 56 5.02 3.89 -3.59
CA ALA A 56 3.57 4.05 -3.60
C ALA A 56 2.88 2.68 -3.55
N VAL A 57 1.80 2.59 -2.77
CA VAL A 57 0.93 1.41 -2.67
C VAL A 57 -0.41 1.74 -3.31
N TYR A 58 -0.85 0.91 -4.25
CA TYR A 58 -2.09 1.08 -5.00
C TYR A 58 -3.15 0.04 -4.58
N PRO A 59 -4.45 0.30 -4.82
CA PRO A 59 -5.51 -0.63 -4.46
C PRO A 59 -5.45 -1.95 -5.26
N ASP A 60 -4.99 -1.88 -6.52
CA ASP A 60 -4.96 -2.99 -7.47
C ASP A 60 -3.88 -2.77 -8.54
N TYR A 61 -3.57 -3.82 -9.31
CA TYR A 61 -2.55 -3.80 -10.37
C TYR A 61 -2.83 -2.69 -11.38
N GLU A 62 -4.09 -2.60 -11.82
CA GLU A 62 -4.54 -1.73 -12.91
C GLU A 62 -4.32 -0.26 -12.56
N THR A 63 -4.57 0.11 -11.31
CA THR A 63 -4.35 1.47 -10.81
C THR A 63 -2.87 1.82 -10.76
N GLY A 64 -2.02 0.90 -10.30
CA GLY A 64 -0.57 1.09 -10.32
C GLY A 64 0.01 1.14 -11.74
N HIS A 65 -0.49 0.30 -12.64
CA HIS A 65 -0.15 0.30 -14.06
C HIS A 65 -0.51 1.63 -14.72
N GLU A 66 -1.72 2.15 -14.49
CA GLU A 66 -2.14 3.44 -15.01
C GLU A 66 -1.21 4.57 -14.53
N ALA A 67 -0.79 4.54 -13.26
CA ALA A 67 0.16 5.51 -12.71
C ALA A 67 1.52 5.48 -13.44
N LEU A 68 2.04 4.28 -13.76
CA LEU A 68 3.26 4.14 -14.55
C LEU A 68 3.09 4.72 -15.95
N VAL A 69 2.03 4.34 -16.66
CA VAL A 69 1.76 4.76 -18.04
C VAL A 69 1.62 6.28 -18.15
N VAL A 70 0.84 6.89 -17.25
CA VAL A 70 0.66 8.34 -17.22
C VAL A 70 1.98 9.06 -16.90
N MET A 71 2.82 8.49 -16.04
CA MET A 71 4.11 9.08 -15.70
C MET A 71 5.02 9.17 -16.91
N LEU A 72 5.11 8.06 -17.66
CA LEU A 72 5.95 7.95 -18.86
C LEU A 72 5.46 8.86 -19.99
N LYS A 73 4.15 9.06 -20.12
CA LYS A 73 3.55 10.05 -21.05
C LYS A 73 3.70 11.50 -20.58
N GLY A 74 3.95 11.72 -19.29
CA GLY A 74 4.05 13.04 -18.68
C GLY A 74 5.26 13.84 -19.14
N SER A 75 5.21 15.16 -18.92
CA SER A 75 6.22 16.13 -19.38
C SER A 75 7.64 15.86 -18.88
N LYS A 76 7.82 15.11 -17.79
CA LYS A 76 9.14 14.73 -17.26
C LYS A 76 9.81 13.62 -18.07
N TYR A 77 9.05 12.70 -18.65
CA TYR A 77 9.58 11.51 -19.34
C TYR A 77 9.43 11.60 -20.86
N SER A 78 8.26 12.05 -21.32
CA SER A 78 7.91 12.21 -22.73
C SER A 78 9.00 12.85 -23.62
N PRO A 79 9.66 13.97 -23.24
CA PRO A 79 10.67 14.59 -24.10
C PRO A 79 12.06 13.92 -24.03
N LYS A 80 12.31 13.04 -23.06
CA LYS A 80 13.60 12.37 -22.84
C LYS A 80 13.84 11.27 -23.87
N THR A 81 15.11 10.98 -24.16
CA THR A 81 15.46 9.72 -24.82
C THR A 81 15.13 8.52 -23.93
N LEU A 82 15.01 7.32 -24.48
CA LEU A 82 14.79 6.12 -23.67
C LEU A 82 15.92 5.93 -22.65
N ARG A 83 17.17 6.22 -23.04
CA ARG A 83 18.33 6.20 -22.13
C ARG A 83 18.17 7.20 -20.98
N GLU A 84 17.90 8.45 -21.30
CA GLU A 84 17.72 9.51 -20.29
C GLU A 84 16.55 9.20 -19.36
N ALA A 85 15.45 8.66 -19.90
CA ALA A 85 14.28 8.25 -19.14
C ALA A 85 14.64 7.14 -18.14
N MET A 86 15.36 6.11 -18.55
CA MET A 86 15.71 4.97 -17.69
C MET A 86 16.78 5.31 -16.65
N ILE A 87 17.77 6.17 -16.98
CA ILE A 87 18.70 6.71 -15.98
C ILE A 87 17.95 7.53 -14.92
N TYR A 88 16.95 8.31 -15.34
CA TYR A 88 16.13 9.09 -14.42
C TYR A 88 15.22 8.22 -13.57
N TYR A 89 14.69 7.13 -14.15
CA TYR A 89 13.81 6.16 -13.51
C TYR A 89 14.50 5.42 -12.37
N ASP A 90 15.68 4.86 -12.65
CA ASP A 90 16.51 4.16 -11.67
C ASP A 90 17.97 4.58 -11.82
N LYS A 91 18.35 5.58 -11.02
CA LYS A 91 19.72 6.11 -10.99
C LYS A 91 20.74 5.09 -10.47
N SER A 92 20.29 4.10 -9.71
CA SER A 92 21.17 3.07 -9.14
C SER A 92 21.53 1.99 -10.17
N ASN A 93 20.75 1.88 -11.24
CA ASN A 93 20.94 0.90 -12.30
C ASN A 93 21.21 1.58 -13.66
N PRO A 94 22.46 2.01 -13.93
CA PRO A 94 22.82 2.60 -15.22
C PRO A 94 22.62 1.64 -16.41
N ASN A 95 22.54 0.33 -16.15
CA ASN A 95 22.33 -0.71 -17.16
C ASN A 95 20.85 -0.99 -17.48
N TYR A 96 19.90 -0.33 -16.78
CA TYR A 96 18.47 -0.56 -16.98
C TYR A 96 18.08 -0.39 -18.46
N ILE A 97 18.62 0.63 -19.13
CA ILE A 97 18.37 0.86 -20.56
C ILE A 97 18.77 -0.34 -21.44
N ASN A 98 19.86 -1.05 -21.12
CA ASN A 98 20.29 -2.19 -21.91
C ASN A 98 19.27 -3.35 -21.81
N ILE A 99 18.65 -3.53 -20.64
CA ILE A 99 17.57 -4.49 -20.44
C ILE A 99 16.38 -4.11 -21.32
N ILE A 100 15.97 -2.84 -21.29
CA ILE A 100 14.86 -2.35 -22.12
C ILE A 100 15.16 -2.53 -23.61
N VAL A 101 16.35 -2.18 -24.08
CA VAL A 101 16.75 -2.36 -25.48
C VAL A 101 16.73 -3.84 -25.86
N SER A 102 17.20 -4.74 -24.99
CA SER A 102 17.19 -6.18 -25.28
C SER A 102 15.77 -6.75 -25.45
N LYS A 103 14.79 -6.22 -24.70
CA LYS A 103 13.37 -6.63 -24.78
C LYS A 103 12.62 -5.96 -25.93
N THR A 104 12.93 -4.70 -26.22
CA THR A 104 12.16 -3.88 -27.16
C THR A 104 12.75 -3.86 -28.56
N GLY A 105 14.08 -3.95 -28.69
CA GLY A 105 14.83 -3.71 -29.92
C GLY A 105 14.88 -2.23 -30.34
N PHE A 106 14.48 -1.30 -29.45
CA PHE A 106 14.45 0.12 -29.79
C PHE A 106 15.84 0.76 -29.72
N ASP A 107 16.04 1.77 -30.56
CA ASP A 107 17.18 2.68 -30.42
C ASP A 107 17.05 3.47 -29.10
N PRO A 108 18.04 3.37 -28.17
CA PRO A 108 18.00 4.05 -26.88
C PRO A 108 17.99 5.58 -26.98
N GLU A 109 18.37 6.16 -28.13
CA GLU A 109 18.38 7.61 -28.34
C GLU A 109 17.04 8.16 -28.88
N ARG A 110 16.07 7.29 -29.19
CA ARG A 110 14.70 7.73 -29.51
C ARG A 110 14.05 8.36 -28.29
N LYS A 111 13.20 9.37 -28.53
CA LYS A 111 12.42 10.02 -27.47
C LYS A 111 11.19 9.19 -27.11
N VAL A 112 10.80 9.17 -25.83
CA VAL A 112 9.58 8.47 -25.38
C VAL A 112 8.35 8.94 -26.17
N LYS A 113 8.20 10.24 -26.38
CA LYS A 113 7.09 10.83 -27.17
C LYS A 113 7.07 10.47 -28.65
N SER A 114 8.15 9.89 -29.18
CA SER A 114 8.25 9.48 -30.58
C SER A 114 7.78 8.05 -30.81
N LEU A 115 7.47 7.31 -29.74
CA LEU A 115 6.90 5.98 -29.82
C LEU A 115 5.41 6.10 -30.20
N ASN A 116 4.96 5.30 -31.18
CA ASN A 116 3.52 5.12 -31.39
C ASN A 116 2.89 4.27 -30.28
N ASP A 117 1.57 4.10 -30.26
CA ASP A 117 0.88 3.40 -29.17
C ASP A 117 1.38 1.97 -28.93
N LYS A 118 1.64 1.19 -29.99
CA LYS A 118 2.14 -0.19 -29.89
C LYS A 118 3.59 -0.23 -29.40
N GLU A 119 4.40 0.72 -29.85
CA GLU A 119 5.79 0.84 -29.39
C GLU A 119 5.86 1.28 -27.94
N PHE A 120 5.02 2.26 -27.56
CA PHE A 120 4.90 2.74 -26.20
C PHE A 120 4.41 1.62 -25.26
N GLU A 121 3.47 0.80 -25.73
CA GLU A 121 3.06 -0.43 -25.05
C GLU A 121 4.23 -1.39 -24.82
N LYS A 122 4.99 -1.71 -25.86
CA LYS A 122 6.17 -2.56 -25.72
C LYS A 122 7.19 -1.98 -24.73
N PHE A 123 7.32 -0.66 -24.68
CA PHE A 123 8.22 0.04 -23.77
C PHE A 123 7.80 -0.09 -22.31
N TRP A 124 6.55 0.24 -21.95
CA TRP A 124 6.13 0.10 -20.55
C TRP A 124 6.02 -1.37 -20.11
N ARG A 125 5.65 -2.30 -21.00
CA ARG A 125 5.67 -3.74 -20.70
C ARG A 125 7.08 -4.21 -20.34
N ALA A 126 8.09 -3.75 -21.07
CA ALA A 126 9.48 -4.09 -20.77
C ALA A 126 9.93 -3.59 -19.39
N ILE A 127 9.40 -2.46 -18.91
CA ILE A 127 9.61 -1.95 -17.55
C ILE A 127 8.95 -2.90 -16.55
N GLU A 128 7.65 -3.20 -16.68
CA GLU A 128 6.92 -4.08 -15.75
C GLU A 128 7.54 -5.49 -15.66
N GLU A 129 7.96 -6.05 -16.80
CA GLU A 129 8.69 -7.33 -16.83
C GLU A 129 10.05 -7.28 -16.12
N THR A 130 10.72 -6.13 -16.13
CA THR A 130 12.00 -5.92 -15.45
C THR A 130 11.82 -5.76 -13.95
N GLU A 131 10.75 -5.06 -13.53
CA GLU A 131 10.37 -4.91 -12.13
C GLU A 131 9.84 -6.21 -11.50
N LYS A 132 9.35 -7.12 -12.35
CA LYS A 132 8.82 -8.46 -12.06
C LYS A 132 7.57 -8.45 -11.19
N TRP A 133 6.57 -9.20 -11.62
CA TRP A 133 5.39 -9.52 -10.82
C TRP A 133 5.47 -10.96 -10.32
N GLU A 134 6.04 -11.15 -9.14
CA GLU A 134 6.17 -12.47 -8.52
C GLU A 134 5.28 -12.51 -7.29
N GLU A 135 4.27 -13.38 -7.33
CA GLU A 135 3.36 -13.53 -6.21
C GLU A 135 4.08 -14.16 -5.02
N GLY A 136 3.75 -13.64 -3.84
CA GLY A 136 4.28 -14.14 -2.58
C GLY A 136 3.21 -14.90 -1.81
N LYS A 137 3.23 -14.68 -0.50
CA LYS A 137 2.22 -15.18 0.43
C LYS A 137 1.26 -14.06 0.79
N GLU A 138 -0.03 -14.40 0.79
CA GLU A 138 -1.11 -13.55 1.26
C GLU A 138 -1.74 -14.19 2.49
N ASP A 139 -1.78 -13.45 3.60
CA ASP A 139 -2.47 -13.85 4.83
C ASP A 139 -3.68 -12.95 5.04
N PHE A 140 -4.87 -13.54 5.17
CA PHE A 140 -6.11 -12.81 5.45
C PHE A 140 -6.48 -12.92 6.93
N ILE A 141 -6.69 -11.77 7.57
CA ILE A 141 -7.06 -11.65 8.98
C ILE A 141 -8.35 -10.85 9.07
N PRO A 142 -9.50 -11.47 9.42
CA PRO A 142 -10.70 -10.71 9.69
C PRO A 142 -10.47 -9.89 10.96
N LYS A 143 -10.59 -8.57 10.83
CA LYS A 143 -10.53 -7.63 11.95
C LYS A 143 -11.84 -6.92 12.10
N TYR A 144 -12.18 -6.61 13.35
CA TYR A 144 -13.36 -5.82 13.68
C TYR A 144 -12.96 -4.39 14.05
N TYR A 145 -13.71 -3.40 13.55
CA TYR A 145 -13.62 -2.03 14.05
C TYR A 145 -14.47 -1.86 15.31
N ILE A 146 -13.94 -1.11 16.28
CA ILE A 146 -14.74 -0.63 17.41
C ILE A 146 -15.56 0.56 16.90
N SER A 147 -16.88 0.47 16.92
CA SER A 147 -17.80 1.49 16.43
C SER A 147 -18.25 2.45 17.53
N CYS A 148 -18.43 1.95 18.75
CA CYS A 148 -18.68 2.78 19.93
C CYS A 148 -18.25 2.09 21.23
N VAL A 149 -18.33 2.82 22.35
CA VAL A 149 -18.04 2.30 23.68
C VAL A 149 -19.12 2.73 24.67
N ARG A 150 -19.26 1.95 25.75
CA ARG A 150 -20.02 2.37 26.94
C ARG A 150 -19.10 2.68 28.09
N MET A 151 -19.50 3.68 28.86
CA MET A 151 -18.74 4.14 30.02
C MET A 151 -19.56 4.06 31.30
N LYS A 152 -18.90 3.64 32.39
CA LYS A 152 -19.45 3.68 33.74
C LYS A 152 -18.46 4.40 34.64
N ARG A 153 -18.91 5.46 35.32
CA ARG A 153 -18.08 6.30 36.22
C ARG A 153 -16.77 6.77 35.56
N GLY A 154 -16.83 7.18 34.29
CA GLY A 154 -15.66 7.68 33.55
C GLY A 154 -14.71 6.60 33.00
N VAL A 155 -15.05 5.32 33.15
CA VAL A 155 -14.25 4.18 32.67
C VAL A 155 -14.98 3.45 31.56
N ILE A 156 -14.30 3.15 30.45
CA ILE A 156 -14.85 2.30 29.39
C ILE A 156 -15.01 0.88 29.93
N CYS A 157 -16.24 0.36 29.88
CA CYS A 157 -16.57 -0.98 30.36
C CYS A 157 -16.94 -1.96 29.24
N GLU A 158 -17.48 -1.47 28.12
CA GLU A 158 -17.86 -2.28 26.97
C GLU A 158 -17.46 -1.60 25.66
N TYR A 159 -17.21 -2.42 24.64
CA TYR A 159 -16.80 -2.03 23.29
C TYR A 159 -17.80 -2.63 22.31
N CYS A 160 -18.37 -1.81 21.44
CA CYS A 160 -19.21 -2.28 20.34
C CYS A 160 -18.33 -2.51 19.11
N ILE A 161 -18.48 -3.68 18.48
CA ILE A 161 -17.87 -3.99 17.19
C ILE A 161 -18.95 -4.35 16.17
N GLN A 162 -18.64 -4.19 14.89
CA GLN A 162 -19.49 -4.69 13.82
C GLN A 162 -19.01 -6.08 13.37
N GLN A 163 -19.84 -7.09 13.54
CA GLN A 163 -19.54 -8.46 13.14
C GLN A 163 -20.72 -9.01 12.31
N ASN A 164 -20.46 -9.41 11.06
CA ASN A 164 -21.47 -9.92 10.13
C ASN A 164 -22.68 -8.98 9.96
N GLY A 165 -22.42 -7.67 9.89
CA GLY A 165 -23.46 -6.64 9.75
C GLY A 165 -24.29 -6.38 11.01
N LYS A 166 -23.92 -6.95 12.17
CA LYS A 166 -24.59 -6.74 13.45
C LYS A 166 -23.65 -6.10 14.46
N ASP A 167 -24.23 -5.28 15.33
CA ASP A 167 -23.55 -4.74 16.50
C ASP A 167 -23.41 -5.82 17.56
N VAL A 168 -22.17 -6.08 17.97
CA VAL A 168 -21.82 -7.01 19.03
C VAL A 168 -21.11 -6.24 20.14
N TRP A 169 -21.68 -6.29 21.34
CA TRP A 169 -21.09 -5.69 22.53
C TRP A 169 -20.16 -6.67 23.22
N LEU A 170 -18.93 -6.23 23.45
CA LEU A 170 -17.87 -6.98 24.12
C LEU A 170 -17.55 -6.31 25.46
N SER A 171 -17.37 -7.12 26.48
CA SER A 171 -16.71 -6.68 27.70
C SER A 171 -15.26 -6.25 27.43
N LYS A 172 -14.68 -5.48 28.35
CA LYS A 172 -13.25 -5.10 28.27
C LYS A 172 -12.32 -6.32 28.13
N GLN A 173 -12.63 -7.43 28.81
CA GLN A 173 -11.79 -8.63 28.77
C GLN A 173 -11.85 -9.31 27.39
N GLU A 174 -13.05 -9.44 26.82
CA GLU A 174 -13.24 -10.01 25.47
C GLU A 174 -12.55 -9.16 24.40
N ALA A 175 -12.69 -7.84 24.49
CA ALA A 175 -12.03 -6.93 23.55
C ALA A 175 -10.50 -7.02 23.63
N ILE A 176 -9.93 -7.16 24.84
CA ILE A 176 -8.47 -7.38 25.03
C ILE A 176 -8.04 -8.73 24.43
N ALA A 177 -8.81 -9.79 24.65
CA ALA A 177 -8.49 -11.10 24.08
C ALA A 177 -8.47 -11.07 22.55
N LEU A 178 -9.42 -10.36 21.92
CA LEU A 178 -9.42 -10.16 20.46
C LEU A 178 -8.22 -9.33 19.98
N ALA A 179 -7.80 -8.31 20.73
CA ALA A 179 -6.61 -7.51 20.42
C ALA A 179 -5.32 -8.34 20.48
N GLN A 180 -5.19 -9.23 21.47
CA GLN A 180 -4.05 -10.15 21.57
C GLN A 180 -3.98 -11.12 20.39
N GLN A 181 -5.14 -11.46 19.81
CA GLN A 181 -5.26 -12.30 18.62
C GLN A 181 -5.19 -11.52 17.31
N TRP A 182 -4.94 -10.20 17.35
CA TRP A 182 -4.93 -9.31 16.18
C TRP A 182 -6.26 -9.26 15.39
N ARG A 183 -7.39 -9.50 16.06
CA ARG A 183 -8.74 -9.55 15.46
C ARG A 183 -9.57 -8.28 15.63
N ILE A 184 -9.00 -7.23 16.19
CA ILE A 184 -9.68 -5.95 16.37
C ILE A 184 -8.70 -4.81 16.10
N HIS A 185 -9.19 -3.70 15.55
CA HIS A 185 -8.40 -2.49 15.29
C HIS A 185 -8.15 -1.70 16.57
N ALA A 186 -7.26 -2.22 17.42
CA ALA A 186 -6.87 -1.56 18.65
C ALA A 186 -5.43 -1.89 19.06
N ILE A 187 -4.75 -0.91 19.62
CA ILE A 187 -3.45 -1.08 20.28
C ILE A 187 -3.69 -1.56 21.71
N LEU A 188 -3.11 -2.71 22.04
CA LEU A 188 -3.04 -3.19 23.41
C LEU A 188 -1.91 -2.46 24.17
N VAL A 189 -2.26 -1.77 25.25
CA VAL A 189 -1.30 -1.07 26.09
C VAL A 189 -1.12 -1.79 27.42
N HIS A 190 0.14 -2.07 27.76
CA HIS A 190 0.54 -2.67 29.03
C HIS A 190 0.99 -1.58 30.01
N CYS A 191 0.32 -1.47 31.16
CA CYS A 191 0.76 -0.62 32.26
C CYS A 191 1.79 -1.33 33.13
N ALA A 192 2.66 -0.55 33.81
CA ALA A 192 3.63 -1.06 34.77
C ALA A 192 2.99 -1.84 35.94
N ASN A 193 1.74 -1.54 36.29
CA ASN A 193 0.97 -2.23 37.33
C ASN A 193 0.26 -3.52 36.83
N GLY A 194 0.58 -3.99 35.63
CA GLY A 194 -0.02 -5.18 35.01
C GLY A 194 -1.40 -4.96 34.38
N THR A 195 -1.99 -3.77 34.52
CA THR A 195 -3.29 -3.48 33.89
C THR A 195 -3.14 -3.32 32.38
N MET A 196 -4.06 -3.92 31.62
CA MET A 196 -4.15 -3.73 30.17
C MET A 196 -5.34 -2.84 29.79
N TYR A 197 -5.18 -2.09 28.71
CA TYR A 197 -6.27 -1.32 28.10
C TYR A 197 -6.05 -1.14 26.61
N LEU A 198 -7.13 -0.80 25.90
CA LEU A 198 -7.13 -0.60 24.46
C LEU A 198 -7.02 0.89 24.11
N ARG A 199 -6.27 1.19 23.06
CA ARG A 199 -6.28 2.48 22.36
C ARG A 199 -6.65 2.28 20.89
N PRO A 200 -7.23 3.28 20.22
CA PRO A 200 -7.39 3.23 18.76
C PRO A 200 -6.03 3.08 18.07
N GLU A 201 -6.02 2.44 16.90
CA GLU A 201 -4.88 2.49 15.98
C GLU A 201 -4.69 3.93 15.43
N TYR A 202 -3.51 4.19 14.87
CA TYR A 202 -3.06 5.52 14.40
C TYR A 202 -4.15 6.25 13.58
N HIS A 203 -4.38 7.54 13.87
CA HIS A 203 -5.45 8.40 13.30
C HIS A 203 -6.93 8.03 13.62
N GLY A 204 -7.21 7.01 14.42
CA GLY A 204 -8.57 6.72 14.89
C GLY A 204 -9.11 7.75 15.91
N LYS A 205 -10.44 7.96 15.93
CA LYS A 205 -11.10 8.73 17.00
C LYS A 205 -10.78 8.10 18.36
N ARG A 206 -10.61 8.92 19.41
CA ARG A 206 -10.40 8.36 20.76
C ARG A 206 -11.64 7.58 21.15
N PHE A 207 -11.49 6.39 21.72
CA PHE A 207 -12.67 5.61 22.16
C PHE A 207 -13.61 6.39 23.08
N ARG A 208 -13.06 7.26 23.94
CA ARG A 208 -13.86 8.14 24.81
C ARG A 208 -14.69 9.21 24.07
N GLU A 209 -14.41 9.46 22.80
CA GLU A 209 -15.18 10.35 21.91
C GLU A 209 -16.24 9.56 21.13
N MET A 210 -16.30 8.23 21.31
CA MET A 210 -17.21 7.31 20.63
C MET A 210 -18.23 6.74 21.61
N VAL A 211 -18.66 7.54 22.58
CA VAL A 211 -19.62 7.08 23.60
C VAL A 211 -21.00 6.95 22.96
N CYS A 212 -21.53 5.73 23.02
CA CYS A 212 -22.94 5.45 23.02
C CYS A 212 -23.47 5.76 24.45
#